data_AF-A0A6M1NE82-F1
#
_entry.id   AF-A0A6M1NE82-F1
#
_cell.length_a   1.000
_cell.length_b   1.000
_cell.length_c   1.000
_cell.angle_alpha   90.00
_cell.angle_beta   90.00
_cell.angle_gamma   90.00
#
_symmetry.space_group_name_H-M   'P 1'
#
loop_
_entity.id
_entity.type
_entity.pdbx_description
1 polymer ?
#
loop_
_entity_poly.entity_id
_entity_poly.type
_entity_poly.pdbx_seq_one_letter_code
_entity_poly.pdbx_strand_id
1 'polypeptide(L)'
;MKRKKRGSMTDKLMAQVEINQIERTKCRGSGKVSFRSYAEAKFFMYWMKWRYSKRSKSRKSFRLNKPKVRYVYACELCDGYHLTKIHPAEHEKNKKKWEAKYFNMAY
;
A
#
# COMPACT_ATOMS: atom_id res chain seq x y z
N MET A 1 -31.86 6.69 -19.67
CA MET A 1 -30.88 7.62 -19.05
C MET A 1 -29.54 6.92 -18.82
N LYS A 2 -28.49 7.25 -19.57
CA LYS A 2 -27.15 6.67 -19.37
C LYS A 2 -26.56 7.24 -18.07
N ARG A 3 -26.39 6.39 -17.04
CA ARG A 3 -25.70 6.75 -15.78
C ARG A 3 -24.35 7.39 -16.13
N LYS A 4 -24.17 8.70 -15.87
CA LYS A 4 -22.86 9.36 -15.94
C LYS A 4 -21.89 8.52 -15.09
N LYS A 5 -20.88 7.92 -15.74
CA LYS A 5 -19.87 7.08 -15.07
C LYS A 5 -19.15 7.97 -14.05
N ARG A 6 -19.44 7.79 -12.76
CA ARG A 6 -18.80 8.48 -11.62
C ARG A 6 -17.27 8.29 -11.55
N GLY A 7 -16.66 7.58 -12.50
CA GLY A 7 -15.23 7.35 -12.59
C GLY A 7 -14.48 8.26 -13.57
N SER A 8 -15.13 9.12 -14.38
CA SER A 8 -14.39 9.81 -15.45
C SER A 8 -13.35 10.82 -14.95
N MET A 9 -13.63 11.54 -13.86
CA MET A 9 -12.71 12.53 -13.29
C MET A 9 -11.59 11.89 -12.48
N THR A 10 -11.92 10.91 -11.63
CA THR A 10 -10.94 10.16 -10.84
C THR A 10 -10.01 9.34 -11.74
N ASP A 11 -10.53 8.76 -12.83
CA ASP A 11 -9.71 8.06 -13.82
C ASP A 11 -8.73 9.00 -14.55
N LYS A 12 -9.16 10.24 -14.87
CA LYS A 12 -8.30 11.25 -15.50
C LYS A 12 -7.19 11.69 -14.56
N LEU A 13 -7.52 12.01 -13.31
CA LEU A 13 -6.55 12.38 -12.27
C LEU A 13 -5.51 11.27 -12.07
N MET A 14 -5.95 10.03 -11.88
CA MET A 14 -5.05 8.89 -11.65
C MET A 14 -4.18 8.54 -12.87
N ALA A 15 -4.63 8.88 -14.09
CA ALA A 15 -3.86 8.71 -15.32
C ALA A 15 -2.84 9.83 -15.55
N GLN A 16 -3.11 11.04 -15.05
CA GLN A 16 -2.24 12.20 -15.18
C GLN A 16 -1.08 12.19 -14.20
N VAL A 17 -1.24 11.57 -13.02
CA VAL A 17 -0.13 11.50 -12.05
C VAL A 17 0.96 10.56 -12.57
N GLU A 18 2.08 11.15 -12.95
CA GLU A 18 3.32 10.41 -13.13
C GLU A 18 3.79 9.88 -11.78
N ILE A 19 3.76 8.55 -11.61
CA ILE A 19 4.21 7.86 -10.39
C ILE A 19 5.64 8.26 -10.00
N ASN A 20 6.45 8.72 -10.97
CA ASN A 20 7.82 9.15 -10.76
C ASN A 20 7.93 10.38 -9.85
N GLN A 21 6.85 11.15 -9.68
CA GLN A 21 6.80 12.27 -8.72
C GLN A 21 6.73 11.79 -7.26
N ILE A 22 6.36 10.52 -7.02
CA ILE A 22 6.33 9.96 -5.67
C ILE A 22 7.71 9.39 -5.37
N GLU A 23 8.43 10.08 -4.49
CA GLU A 23 9.71 9.61 -3.99
C GLU A 23 9.52 8.29 -3.23
N ARG A 24 10.25 7.27 -3.66
CA ARG A 24 10.21 5.92 -3.10
C ARG A 24 11.61 5.53 -2.71
N THR A 25 11.83 5.30 -1.43
CA THR A 25 13.10 4.79 -0.92
C THR A 25 12.94 3.35 -0.46
N LYS A 26 14.04 2.63 -0.28
CA LYS A 26 14.02 1.30 0.31
C LYS A 26 14.38 1.41 1.78
N CYS A 27 13.50 0.92 2.66
CA CYS A 27 13.80 0.82 4.07
C CYS A 27 14.90 -0.23 4.27
N ARG A 28 16.02 0.15 4.91
CA ARG A 28 17.13 -0.76 5.20
C ARG A 28 16.73 -1.87 6.19
N GLY A 29 15.94 -1.53 7.21
CA GLY A 29 15.55 -2.50 8.25
C GLY A 29 14.54 -3.55 7.80
N SER A 30 13.56 -3.17 6.96
CA SER A 30 12.50 -4.08 6.51
C SER A 30 12.65 -4.56 5.06
N GLY A 31 13.54 -3.94 4.27
CA GLY A 31 13.67 -4.17 2.83
C GLY A 31 12.49 -3.69 1.98
N LYS A 32 11.45 -3.13 2.60
CA LYS A 32 10.21 -2.67 1.94
C LYS A 32 10.38 -1.30 1.31
N VAL A 33 9.49 -0.97 0.37
CA VAL A 33 9.35 0.39 -0.15
C VAL A 33 8.83 1.30 0.95
N SER A 34 9.51 2.43 1.15
CA SER A 34 9.19 3.48 2.09
C SER A 34 8.76 4.75 1.35
N PHE A 35 7.76 5.42 1.93
CA PHE A 35 7.22 6.69 1.48
C PHE A 35 7.46 7.73 2.59
N ARG A 36 7.75 8.97 2.20
CA ARG A 36 7.98 10.08 3.15
C ARG A 36 6.72 10.42 3.95
N SER A 37 5.54 10.32 3.32
CA SER A 37 4.28 10.64 3.99
C SER A 37 3.23 9.52 3.91
N TYR A 38 2.30 9.55 4.86
CA TYR A 38 1.14 8.65 4.87
C TYR A 38 0.25 8.85 3.64
N ALA A 39 0.10 10.10 3.21
CA ALA A 39 -0.72 10.47 2.06
C ALA A 39 -0.15 9.87 0.77
N GLU A 40 1.16 9.96 0.55
CA GLU A 40 1.84 9.34 -0.60
C GLU A 40 1.69 7.81 -0.59
N ALA A 41 1.91 7.17 0.57
CA ALA A 41 1.74 5.73 0.70
C ALA A 41 0.30 5.29 0.38
N LYS A 42 -0.70 6.01 0.91
CA LYS A 42 -2.12 5.76 0.64
C LYS A 42 -2.45 5.98 -0.82
N PHE A 43 -2.01 7.09 -1.39
CA PHE A 43 -2.23 7.41 -2.80
C PHE A 43 -1.65 6.31 -3.69
N PHE A 44 -0.39 5.93 -3.48
CA PHE A 44 0.27 4.88 -4.24
C PHE A 44 -0.47 3.53 -4.12
N MET A 45 -0.98 3.20 -2.93
CA MET A 45 -1.82 2.01 -2.73
C MET A 45 -3.11 2.07 -3.57
N TYR A 46 -3.82 3.19 -3.57
CA TYR A 46 -5.05 3.34 -4.38
C TYR A 46 -4.74 3.36 -5.87
N TRP A 47 -3.68 4.04 -6.28
CA TRP A 47 -3.18 4.07 -7.64
C TRP A 47 -2.87 2.66 -8.16
N MET A 48 -2.19 1.81 -7.37
CA MET A 48 -1.93 0.41 -7.75
C MET A 48 -3.23 -0.40 -7.94
N LYS A 49 -4.21 -0.24 -7.05
CA LYS A 49 -5.52 -0.91 -7.15
C LYS A 49 -6.27 -0.46 -8.41
N TRP A 50 -6.27 0.83 -8.67
CA TRP A 50 -6.85 1.42 -9.87
C TRP A 50 -6.18 0.90 -11.13
N ARG A 51 -4.84 0.94 -11.20
CA ARG A 51 -4.05 0.49 -12.36
C ARG A 51 -4.29 -0.98 -12.67
N TYR A 52 -4.37 -1.82 -11.64
CA TYR A 52 -4.73 -3.23 -11.76
C TYR A 52 -6.14 -3.40 -12.35
N SER A 53 -7.13 -2.67 -11.84
CA SER A 53 -8.52 -2.73 -12.33
C SER A 53 -8.68 -2.33 -13.81
N LYS A 54 -7.80 -1.46 -14.30
CA LYS A 54 -7.78 -1.06 -15.73
C LYS A 54 -7.08 -2.09 -16.60
N ARG A 55 -6.04 -2.77 -16.07
CA ARG A 55 -5.30 -3.83 -16.78
C ARG A 55 -6.08 -5.14 -16.86
N SER A 56 -6.99 -5.38 -15.92
CA SER A 56 -7.71 -6.66 -15.78
C SER A 56 -8.78 -6.94 -16.85
N LYS A 57 -8.90 -6.11 -17.88
CA LYS A 57 -9.90 -6.29 -18.96
C LYS A 57 -9.43 -7.17 -20.12
N SER A 58 -8.17 -7.59 -20.15
CA SER A 58 -7.68 -8.57 -21.14
C SER A 58 -7.86 -10.00 -20.61
N ARG A 59 -8.30 -10.95 -21.46
CA ARG A 59 -8.47 -12.37 -21.10
C ARG A 59 -7.22 -13.02 -20.49
N LYS A 60 -6.01 -12.50 -20.79
CA LYS A 60 -4.72 -12.94 -20.21
C LYS A 60 -4.51 -12.50 -18.76
N SER A 61 -5.30 -11.56 -18.24
CA SER A 61 -5.08 -10.93 -16.93
C SER A 61 -5.66 -11.67 -15.73
N PHE A 62 -6.51 -12.69 -15.93
CA PHE A 62 -6.98 -13.55 -14.83
C PHE A 62 -5.85 -14.24 -14.07
N ARG A 63 -4.65 -14.33 -14.67
CA ARG A 63 -3.42 -14.86 -14.05
C ARG A 63 -2.58 -13.81 -13.31
N LEU A 64 -2.90 -12.52 -13.44
CA LEU A 64 -2.17 -11.48 -12.70
C LEU A 64 -2.73 -11.44 -11.27
N ASN A 65 -1.86 -11.65 -10.29
CA ASN A 65 -2.26 -11.60 -8.89
C ASN A 65 -2.72 -10.19 -8.52
N LYS A 66 -3.96 -10.06 -8.04
CA LYS A 66 -4.49 -8.82 -7.46
C LYS A 66 -3.51 -8.27 -6.40
N PRO A 67 -3.25 -6.95 -6.37
CA PRO A 67 -2.41 -6.37 -5.33
C PRO A 67 -2.99 -6.72 -3.96
N LYS A 68 -2.25 -7.53 -3.19
CA LYS A 68 -2.66 -8.02 -1.86
C LYS A 68 -2.46 -6.97 -0.76
N VAL A 69 -1.78 -5.87 -1.05
CA VAL A 69 -1.52 -4.78 -0.10
C VAL A 69 -2.80 -3.98 0.17
N ARG A 70 -3.09 -3.78 1.46
CA ARG A 70 -4.38 -3.22 1.92
C ARG A 70 -4.23 -2.06 2.90
N TYR A 71 -3.12 -1.98 3.61
CA TYR A 71 -2.92 -1.01 4.67
C TYR A 71 -1.57 -0.32 4.57
N VAL A 72 -1.50 0.85 5.20
CA VAL A 72 -0.28 1.65 5.39
C VAL A 72 0.04 1.64 6.88
N TYR A 73 1.30 1.48 7.25
CA TYR A 73 1.76 1.58 8.63
C TYR A 73 3.04 2.41 8.71
N ALA A 74 3.25 3.09 9.83
CA ALA A 74 4.49 3.81 10.10
C ALA A 74 5.59 2.83 10.50
N CYS A 75 6.82 3.05 10.01
CA CYS A 75 7.97 2.24 10.31
C CYS A 75 8.93 3.00 11.23
N GLU A 76 9.18 2.42 12.41
CA GLU A 76 10.09 2.95 13.42
C GLU A 76 11.58 2.88 13.02
N LEU A 77 11.92 2.13 11.97
CA LEU A 77 13.31 1.92 11.54
C LEU A 77 13.79 2.91 10.48
N CYS A 78 12.87 3.57 9.79
CA CYS A 78 13.20 4.52 8.74
C CYS A 78 12.33 5.78 8.76
N ASP A 79 11.58 5.97 9.85
CA ASP A 79 10.65 7.08 10.08
C ASP A 79 9.72 7.38 8.90
N GLY A 80 9.38 6.33 8.16
CA GLY A 80 8.62 6.42 6.91
C GLY A 80 7.40 5.53 6.94
N TYR A 81 6.62 5.55 5.86
CA TYR A 81 5.39 4.79 5.74
C TYR A 81 5.55 3.61 4.79
N HIS A 82 5.08 2.43 5.20
CA HIS A 82 5.18 1.19 4.44
C HIS A 82 3.82 0.63 4.08
N LEU A 83 3.78 -0.15 3.01
CA LEU A 83 2.60 -0.93 2.62
C LEU A 83 2.63 -2.32 3.22
N THR A 84 1.47 -2.76 3.71
CA THR A 84 1.29 -4.09 4.28
C THR A 84 -0.02 -4.74 3.84
N LYS A 85 -0.06 -6.06 3.96
CA LYS A 85 -1.25 -6.88 3.75
C LYS A 85 -2.04 -7.12 5.05
N ILE A 86 -1.34 -7.01 6.18
CA ILE A 86 -1.81 -7.30 7.53
C ILE A 86 -2.53 -6.06 8.08
N HIS A 87 -3.65 -6.25 8.78
CA HIS A 87 -4.37 -5.13 9.38
C HIS A 87 -3.49 -4.45 10.45
N PRO A 88 -3.50 -3.12 10.62
CA PRO A 88 -2.68 -2.43 11.62
C PRO A 88 -2.81 -3.00 13.04
N ALA A 89 -4.04 -3.27 13.48
CA ALA A 89 -4.30 -3.90 14.79
C ALA A 89 -3.67 -5.31 14.92
N GLU A 90 -3.63 -6.08 13.84
CA GLU A 90 -3.00 -7.41 13.82
C GLU A 90 -1.48 -7.29 13.75
N HIS A 91 -0.97 -6.25 13.08
CA HIS A 91 0.45 -5.93 13.08
C HIS A 91 0.96 -5.58 14.48
N GLU A 92 0.24 -4.76 15.24
CA GLU A 92 0.57 -4.45 16.64
C GLU A 92 0.51 -5.68 17.55
N LYS A 93 -0.53 -6.52 17.40
CA LYS A 93 -0.60 -7.80 18.14
C LYS A 93 0.60 -8.69 17.83
N ASN A 94 0.98 -8.79 16.57
CA ASN A 94 2.15 -9.59 16.16
C ASN A 94 3.46 -9.00 16.66
N LYS A 95 3.59 -7.67 16.68
CA LYS A 95 4.73 -6.96 17.27
C LYS A 95 4.86 -7.28 18.75
N LYS A 96 3.78 -7.09 19.54
CA LYS A 96 3.75 -7.43 20.97
C LYS A 96 4.08 -8.90 21.24
N LYS A 97 3.56 -9.82 20.41
CA LYS A 97 3.87 -11.25 20.51
C LYS A 97 5.34 -11.55 20.24
N TRP A 98 5.93 -10.89 19.25
CA TRP A 98 7.37 -10.97 18.97
C TRP A 98 8.19 -10.42 20.13
N GLU A 99 7.82 -9.25 20.66
CA GLU A 99 8.50 -8.62 21.76
C GLU A 99 8.49 -9.51 23.02
N ALA A 100 7.33 -10.05 23.38
CA ALA A 100 7.19 -11.00 24.48
C ALA A 100 8.04 -12.27 24.27
N LYS A 101 8.13 -12.78 23.03
CA LYS A 101 8.89 -14.01 22.73
C LYS A 101 10.40 -13.84 22.86
N TYR A 102 10.94 -12.68 22.48
CA TYR A 102 12.39 -12.50 22.35
C TYR A 102 13.01 -11.57 23.40
N PHE A 103 12.22 -10.70 24.02
CA PHE A 103 12.71 -9.74 25.01
C PHE A 103 12.22 -10.00 26.43
N ASN A 104 11.50 -11.12 26.69
CA ASN A 104 11.10 -11.55 28.03
C ASN A 104 10.49 -10.43 28.90
N MET A 105 9.71 -9.52 28.29
CA MET A 105 8.90 -8.58 29.07
C MET A 105 7.69 -9.33 29.62
N ALA A 106 7.89 -9.99 30.77
CA ALA A 106 6.82 -10.37 31.66
C ALA A 106 6.09 -9.09 32.09
N TYR A 107 4.81 -8.98 31.75
CA TYR A 107 3.90 -8.09 32.45
C TYR A 107 3.44 -8.78 33.74
#